data_AF-E8LHQ1-F1
#
_entry.id   AF-E8LHQ1-F1
#
_cell.length_a   1.000
_cell.length_b   1.000
_cell.length_c   1.000
_cell.angle_alpha   90.00
_cell.angle_beta   90.00
_cell.angle_gamma   90.00
#
_symmetry.space_group_name_H-M   'P 1'
#
loop_
_entity.id
_entity.type
_entity.pdbx_description
1 polymer ?
#
loop_
_entity_poly.entity_id
_entity_poly.type
_entity_poly.pdbx_seq_one_letter_code
_entity_poly.pdbx_strand_id
1 'polypeptide(L)'
;MTQDSTQNTINELLKIAAELTAKGITPGVATLKTHLNKPVSLPLIIEAVKLWKTLDKDSIKQAVNSVLNNADKPTSQVMNEENSTSASNELSELKNEISSLRSEIELLRHEIGNLTAALKNL
;
A
#
# COMPACT_ATOMS: atom_id res chain seq x y z
N MET A 1 23.03 8.03 -3.75
CA MET A 1 22.96 6.58 -4.01
C MET A 1 22.49 5.82 -2.75
N THR A 2 21.42 6.27 -2.08
CA THR A 2 21.07 5.82 -0.71
C THR A 2 19.61 5.39 -0.52
N GLN A 3 18.68 5.76 -1.42
CA GLN A 3 17.25 5.43 -1.24
C GLN A 3 16.94 3.93 -1.39
N ASP A 4 17.69 3.21 -2.23
CA ASP A 4 17.46 1.78 -2.50
C ASP A 4 17.72 0.90 -1.27
N SER A 5 18.76 1.25 -0.50
CA SER A 5 19.13 0.51 0.72
C SER A 5 18.11 0.73 1.85
N THR A 6 17.52 1.92 1.93
CA THR A 6 16.48 2.23 2.91
C THR A 6 15.20 1.44 2.65
N GLN A 7 14.75 1.40 1.39
CA GLN A 7 13.56 0.62 1.03
C GLN A 7 13.77 -0.89 1.23
N ASN A 8 14.95 -1.41 0.90
CA ASN A 8 15.28 -2.81 1.17
C ASN A 8 15.22 -3.12 2.69
N THR A 9 15.73 -2.21 3.53
CA THR A 9 15.67 -2.35 4.98
C THR A 9 14.24 -2.33 5.52
N ILE A 10 13.38 -1.45 4.98
CA ILE A 10 11.95 -1.39 5.35
C ILE A 10 11.24 -2.69 4.93
N ASN A 11 11.52 -3.23 3.75
CA ASN A 11 10.95 -4.50 3.29
C ASN A 11 11.38 -5.68 4.17
N GLU A 12 12.66 -5.73 4.60
CA GLU A 12 13.12 -6.72 5.58
C GLU A 12 12.36 -6.60 6.91
N LEU A 13 12.16 -5.38 7.42
CA LEU A 13 11.39 -5.13 8.63
C LEU A 13 9.92 -5.57 8.51
N LEU A 14 9.29 -5.32 7.35
CA LEU A 14 7.92 -5.75 7.09
C LEU A 14 7.79 -7.27 7.04
N LYS A 15 8.79 -7.97 6.48
CA LYS A 15 8.84 -9.44 6.50
C LYS A 15 8.91 -9.99 7.93
N ILE A 16 9.78 -9.43 8.77
CA ILE A 16 9.88 -9.80 10.19
C ILE A 16 8.55 -9.51 10.91
N ALA A 17 7.91 -8.38 10.62
CA ALA A 17 6.61 -8.03 11.20
C ALA A 17 5.51 -9.05 10.85
N ALA A 18 5.48 -9.54 9.61
CA ALA A 18 4.58 -10.60 9.19
C ALA A 18 4.87 -11.93 9.91
N GLU A 19 6.14 -12.33 10.01
CA GLU A 19 6.55 -13.54 10.74
C GLU A 19 6.17 -13.49 12.23
N LEU A 20 6.31 -12.33 12.88
CA LEU A 20 5.88 -12.14 14.27
C LEU A 20 4.38 -12.29 14.41
N THR A 21 3.62 -11.71 13.47
CA THR A 21 2.16 -11.82 13.45
C THR A 21 1.71 -13.27 13.25
N ALA A 22 2.40 -14.03 12.40
CA ALA A 22 2.18 -15.46 12.21
C ALA A 22 2.35 -16.25 13.51
N LYS A 23 3.27 -15.82 14.38
CA LYS A 23 3.50 -16.39 15.72
C LYS A 23 2.52 -15.86 16.77
N GLY A 24 1.55 -15.03 16.39
CA GLY A 24 0.61 -14.37 17.30
C GLY A 24 1.21 -13.20 18.08
N ILE A 25 2.41 -12.75 17.74
CA ILE A 25 3.10 -11.64 18.40
C ILE A 25 2.84 -10.36 17.61
N THR A 26 2.32 -9.33 18.27
CA THR A 26 2.12 -8.03 17.62
C THR A 26 3.48 -7.36 17.36
N PRO A 27 3.82 -7.04 16.10
CA PRO A 27 5.05 -6.34 15.79
C PRO A 27 5.01 -4.90 16.32
N GLY A 28 5.93 -4.62 17.23
CA GLY A 28 6.21 -3.29 17.75
C GLY A 28 7.68 -2.93 17.56
N VAL A 29 8.04 -1.71 17.96
CA VAL A 29 9.42 -1.22 17.84
C VAL A 29 10.40 -2.11 18.60
N ALA A 30 10.03 -2.55 19.81
CA ALA A 30 10.86 -3.45 20.62
C ALA A 30 10.99 -4.83 19.97
N THR A 31 9.87 -5.40 19.51
CA THR A 31 9.85 -6.73 18.90
C THR A 31 10.63 -6.77 17.60
N LEU A 32 10.49 -5.78 16.73
CA LEU A 32 11.31 -5.71 15.52
C LEU A 32 12.79 -5.54 15.87
N LYS A 33 13.11 -4.71 16.86
CA LYS A 33 14.48 -4.48 17.30
C LYS A 33 15.16 -5.75 17.84
N THR A 34 14.44 -6.65 18.52
CA THR A 34 15.00 -7.90 19.03
C THR A 34 15.23 -8.95 17.93
N HIS A 35 14.52 -8.83 16.82
CA HIS A 35 14.59 -9.77 15.70
C HIS A 35 15.47 -9.29 14.53
N LEU A 36 16.14 -8.15 14.69
CA LEU A 36 17.07 -7.61 13.71
C LEU A 36 18.50 -8.11 13.95
N ASN A 37 19.09 -8.74 12.93
CA ASN A 37 20.50 -9.15 12.93
C ASN A 37 21.48 -7.99 12.68
N LYS A 38 20.97 -6.82 12.27
CA LYS A 38 21.77 -5.64 11.92
C LYS A 38 21.27 -4.41 12.69
N PRO A 39 22.14 -3.48 13.05
CA PRO A 39 21.73 -2.21 13.65
C PRO A 39 20.97 -1.38 12.62
N VAL A 40 19.67 -1.17 12.84
CA VAL A 40 18.81 -0.30 12.03
C VAL A 40 18.43 0.94 12.82
N SER A 41 18.34 2.07 12.14
CA SER A 41 17.95 3.32 12.79
C SER A 41 16.51 3.26 13.34
N LEU A 42 16.31 3.81 14.53
CA LEU A 42 14.99 3.83 15.17
C LEU A 42 13.89 4.49 14.31
N PRO A 43 14.15 5.58 13.56
CA PRO A 43 13.16 6.17 12.65
C PRO A 43 12.64 5.17 11.61
N LEU A 44 13.51 4.33 11.04
CA LEU A 44 13.11 3.33 10.05
C LEU A 44 12.26 2.21 10.65
N ILE A 45 12.57 1.80 11.88
CA ILE A 45 11.76 0.81 12.60
C ILE A 45 10.36 1.39 12.86
N ILE A 46 10.27 2.64 13.29
CA ILE A 46 8.98 3.32 13.52
C ILE A 46 8.18 3.43 12.21
N GLU A 47 8.85 3.78 11.11
CA GLU A 47 8.24 3.85 9.79
C GLU A 47 7.70 2.49 9.35
N ALA A 48 8.48 1.42 9.48
CA ALA A 48 8.04 0.07 9.15
C ALA A 48 6.87 -0.39 10.03
N VAL A 49 6.88 -0.09 11.33
CA VAL A 49 5.74 -0.38 12.24
C VAL A 49 4.50 0.39 11.81
N LYS A 50 4.65 1.67 11.41
CA LYS A 50 3.54 2.49 10.95
C LYS A 50 2.95 1.93 9.66
N LEU A 51 3.79 1.58 8.69
CA LEU A 51 3.40 0.96 7.43
C LEU A 51 2.68 -0.37 7.65
N TRP A 52 3.19 -1.20 8.57
CA TRP A 52 2.54 -2.45 8.95
C TRP A 52 1.16 -2.20 9.58
N LYS A 53 1.03 -1.21 10.48
CA LYS A 53 -0.27 -0.88 11.11
C LYS A 53 -1.30 -0.30 10.13
N THR A 54 -0.84 0.37 9.08
CA THR A 54 -1.72 0.89 8.02
C THR A 54 -2.09 -0.17 6.99
N LEU A 55 -1.33 -1.26 6.91
CA LEU A 55 -1.70 -2.44 6.11
C LEU A 55 -2.92 -3.08 6.78
N ASP A 56 -4.00 -3.22 6.04
CA ASP A 56 -5.27 -3.72 6.56
C ASP A 56 -5.08 -5.11 7.21
N LYS A 57 -5.78 -5.38 8.33
CA LYS A 57 -5.67 -6.65 9.05
C LYS A 57 -5.94 -7.85 8.13
N ASP A 58 -6.76 -7.71 7.10
CA ASP A 58 -7.03 -8.78 6.14
C ASP A 58 -5.89 -8.95 5.12
N SER A 59 -5.20 -7.87 4.74
CA SER A 59 -3.96 -7.95 3.94
C SER A 59 -2.82 -8.60 4.72
N ILE A 60 -2.73 -8.36 6.04
CA ILE A 60 -1.73 -9.01 6.90
C ILE A 60 -2.00 -10.51 6.99
N LYS A 61 -3.26 -10.96 7.12
CA LYS A 61 -3.59 -12.40 7.11
C LYS A 61 -3.20 -13.07 5.79
N GLN A 62 -3.45 -12.41 4.66
CA GLN A 62 -3.03 -12.91 3.35
C GLN A 62 -1.50 -13.01 3.24
N ALA A 63 -0.77 -11.96 3.62
CA ALA A 63 0.69 -11.96 3.61
C ALA A 63 1.28 -13.02 4.56
N VAL A 64 0.70 -13.21 5.74
CA VAL A 64 1.09 -14.24 6.70
C VAL A 64 0.87 -15.65 6.15
N ASN A 65 -0.27 -15.91 5.50
CA ASN A 65 -0.55 -17.20 4.87
C ASN A 65 0.45 -17.51 3.74
N SER A 66 0.87 -16.50 2.97
CA SER A 66 1.93 -16.66 1.96
C SER A 66 3.30 -16.96 2.58
N VAL A 67 3.63 -16.40 3.74
CA VAL A 67 4.91 -16.68 4.43
C VAL A 67 4.92 -18.08 5.07
N LEU A 68 3.78 -18.52 5.63
CA LEU A 68 3.67 -19.81 6.31
C LEU A 68 3.76 -21.00 5.33
N ASN A 69 3.34 -20.83 4.08
CA ASN A 69 3.34 -21.88 3.06
C ASN A 69 4.70 -22.13 2.38
N ASN A 70 5.77 -21.42 2.77
CA ASN A 70 7.09 -21.51 2.14
C ASN A 70 8.15 -22.26 2.97
N ALA A 71 7.74 -23.04 3.98
CA ALA A 71 8.67 -23.73 4.89
C ALA A 71 9.04 -25.17 4.52
N ASP A 72 8.70 -25.67 3.33
CA ASP A 72 9.27 -26.93 2.79
C ASP A 72 9.70 -26.76 1.31
N LYS A 73 10.99 -27.03 1.09
CA LYS A 73 11.85 -26.83 -0.11
C LYS A 73 11.54 -27.84 -1.25
N PRO A 74 12.13 -27.78 -2.49
CA PRO A 74 12.34 -26.72 -3.50
C PRO A 74 11.65 -27.05 -4.87
N THR A 75 11.85 -26.19 -5.89
CA THR A 75 11.80 -26.46 -7.36
C THR A 75 10.62 -25.85 -8.11
N SER A 76 10.99 -25.01 -9.09
CA SER A 76 10.32 -24.62 -10.33
C SER A 76 8.81 -24.88 -10.46
N GLN A 77 8.02 -23.81 -10.60
CA GLN A 77 7.30 -23.51 -11.85
C GLN A 77 6.41 -22.28 -11.67
N VAL A 78 6.53 -21.40 -12.66
CA VAL A 78 5.52 -20.48 -13.18
C VAL A 78 4.08 -20.95 -12.87
N MET A 79 3.33 -20.16 -12.13
CA MET A 79 2.02 -19.57 -12.48
C MET A 79 1.36 -19.05 -11.20
N ASN A 80 1.00 -17.76 -11.17
CA ASN A 80 -0.24 -17.21 -10.62
C ASN A 80 -0.13 -15.67 -10.57
N GLU A 81 -0.06 -15.08 -11.76
CA GLU A 81 -0.39 -13.67 -12.03
C GLU A 81 -1.91 -13.54 -12.17
N GLU A 82 -2.69 -13.76 -11.11
CA GLU A 82 -4.15 -13.55 -11.18
C GLU A 82 -4.69 -12.54 -10.16
N ASN A 83 -3.85 -12.02 -9.25
CA ASN A 83 -4.32 -11.06 -8.23
C ASN A 83 -3.94 -9.59 -8.49
N SER A 84 -3.16 -9.29 -9.54
CA SER A 84 -2.75 -7.91 -9.87
C SER A 84 -3.68 -7.23 -10.90
N THR A 85 -4.47 -8.00 -11.65
CA THR A 85 -5.36 -7.47 -12.69
C THR A 85 -6.61 -6.82 -12.10
N SER A 86 -7.18 -7.36 -11.02
CA SER A 86 -8.39 -6.79 -10.38
C SER A 86 -8.15 -5.39 -9.83
N ALA A 87 -7.08 -5.19 -9.06
CA ALA A 87 -6.74 -3.88 -8.50
C ALA A 87 -6.36 -2.86 -9.60
N SER A 88 -5.72 -3.31 -10.68
CA SER A 88 -5.41 -2.47 -11.84
C SER A 88 -6.67 -2.05 -12.60
N ASN A 89 -7.67 -2.92 -12.70
CA ASN A 89 -8.94 -2.64 -13.35
C ASN A 89 -9.77 -1.65 -12.51
N GLU A 90 -9.88 -1.87 -11.20
CA GLU A 90 -10.56 -0.95 -10.28
C GLU A 90 -9.92 0.45 -10.30
N LEU A 91 -8.58 0.54 -10.32
CA LEU A 91 -7.88 1.83 -10.46
C LEU A 91 -8.16 2.52 -11.79
N SER A 92 -8.28 1.75 -12.88
CA SER A 92 -8.62 2.28 -14.20
C SER A 92 -10.06 2.82 -14.24
N GLU A 93 -11.00 2.09 -13.64
CA GLU A 93 -12.40 2.48 -13.52
C GLU A 93 -12.56 3.76 -12.69
N LEU A 94 -11.92 3.81 -11.51
CA LEU A 94 -11.92 5.01 -10.66
C LEU A 94 -11.29 6.22 -11.37
N LYS A 95 -10.22 6.01 -12.15
CA LYS A 95 -9.59 7.08 -12.94
C LYS A 95 -10.51 7.61 -14.03
N ASN A 96 -11.28 6.73 -14.68
CA ASN A 96 -12.26 7.12 -15.68
C ASN A 96 -13.42 7.90 -15.04
N GLU A 97 -13.92 7.44 -13.89
CA GLU A 97 -14.97 8.12 -13.14
C GLU A 97 -14.54 9.51 -12.68
N ILE A 98 -13.32 9.65 -12.13
CA ILE A 98 -12.73 10.95 -11.77
C ILE A 98 -12.62 11.87 -12.99
N SER A 99 -12.27 11.34 -14.16
CA SER A 99 -12.16 12.13 -15.39
C SER A 99 -13.53 12.62 -15.87
N SER A 100 -14.57 11.77 -15.76
CA SER A 100 -15.95 12.14 -16.09
C SER A 100 -16.48 13.23 -15.15
N LEU A 101 -16.31 13.06 -13.84
CA LEU A 101 -16.73 14.04 -12.83
C LEU A 101 -16.02 15.39 -13.01
N ARG A 102 -14.73 15.38 -13.36
CA ARG A 102 -13.99 16.63 -13.67
C ARG A 102 -14.58 17.35 -14.87
N SER A 103 -14.95 16.62 -15.93
CA SER A 103 -15.58 17.21 -17.10
C SER A 103 -16.94 17.82 -16.75
N GLU A 104 -17.75 17.15 -15.93
CA GLU A 104 -19.04 17.64 -15.50
C GLU A 104 -18.91 18.91 -14.64
N ILE A 105 -17.94 18.95 -13.73
CA ILE A 105 -17.61 20.15 -12.94
C ILE A 105 -17.21 21.32 -13.85
N GLU A 106 -16.41 21.08 -14.89
CA GLU A 106 -15.99 22.13 -15.83
C GLU A 106 -17.21 22.73 -16.58
N LEU A 107 -18.13 21.87 -17.02
CA LEU A 107 -19.38 22.30 -17.68
C LEU A 107 -20.24 23.14 -16.74
N LEU A 108 -20.44 22.68 -15.50
CA LEU A 108 -21.20 23.42 -14.49
C LEU A 108 -20.56 24.77 -14.16
N ARG A 109 -19.22 24.84 -14.07
CA ARG A 109 -18.51 26.12 -13.87
C ARG A 109 -18.71 27.09 -15.02
N HIS A 110 -18.69 26.58 -16.26
CA HIS A 110 -18.95 27.39 -17.44
C HIS A 110 -20.39 27.91 -17.46
N GLU A 111 -21.37 27.06 -17.14
CA GLU A 111 -22.79 27.45 -17.08
C GLU A 111 -23.06 28.50 -15.99
N ILE A 112 -22.50 28.32 -14.79
CA ILE A 112 -22.56 29.33 -13.71
C ILE A 112 -21.92 30.65 -14.16
N GLY A 113 -20.78 30.59 -14.85
CA GLY A 113 -20.11 31.77 -15.40
C GLY A 113 -20.99 32.53 -16.38
N ASN A 114 -21.64 31.82 -17.29
CA ASN A 114 -22.56 32.40 -18.27
C ASN A 114 -23.80 33.03 -17.60
N LEU A 115 -24.41 32.35 -16.64
CA LEU A 115 -25.54 32.87 -15.87
C LEU A 115 -25.16 34.13 -15.09
N THR A 116 -23.98 34.13 -14.46
CA THR A 116 -23.46 35.29 -13.72
C THR A 116 -23.22 36.48 -14.66
N ALA A 117 -22.67 36.23 -15.85
CA ALA A 117 -22.47 37.27 -16.86
C ALA A 117 -23.79 37.83 -17.38
N ALA A 118 -24.78 36.96 -17.64
CA ALA A 118 -26.12 37.38 -18.05
C ALA A 118 -26.82 38.25 -17.00
N LEU A 119 -26.74 37.87 -15.72
CA LEU A 119 -27.29 38.66 -14.61
C LEU A 119 -26.61 40.03 -14.45
N LYS A 120 -25.32 40.14 -14.77
CA LYS A 120 -24.58 41.40 -14.70
C LYS A 120 -24.94 42.37 -15.84
N ASN A 121 -25.47 41.85 -16.94
CA ASN A 121 -25.88 42.62 -18.12
C ASN A 121 -27.37 43.00 -18.10
N LEU A 122 -28.11 42.60 -17.06
CA LEU A 122 -29.49 43.02 -16.77
C LEU A 122 -29.50 44.27 -15.88
#